data_AF-A0AAU0W8H3-F1
#
_entry.id   AF-A0AAU0W8H3-F1
#
_cell.length_a   1.000
_cell.length_b   1.000
_cell.length_c   1.000
_cell.angle_alpha   90.00
_cell.angle_beta   90.00
_cell.angle_gamma   90.00
#
_symmetry.space_group_name_H-M   'P 1'
#
loop_
_entity.id
_entity.type
_entity.pdbx_description
1 polymer ?
#
loop_
_entity_poly.entity_id
_entity_poly.type
_entity_poly.pdbx_seq_one_letter_code
_entity_poly.pdbx_strand_id
1 'polypeptide(L)'
;MATHQEEQTKPITAPADGIELSETIRDLGDRHGSPIEFDFNGPFFAGHCKLAAGVLLVFPDGHATWFTRDVMSTAGDDSWLATFELFDDHGVSLWRFGRISSPSLSPPFAVITWDSENQLFFPSFIFPSIARASMTYHC
;
A
#
# COMPACT_ATOMS: atom_id res chain seq x y z
N MET A 1 21.44 -42.06 29.82
CA MET A 1 21.16 -40.66 30.17
C MET A 1 20.77 -39.96 28.88
N ALA A 2 19.46 -39.77 28.66
CA ALA A 2 18.94 -39.09 27.47
C ALA A 2 18.51 -37.69 27.88
N THR A 3 19.13 -36.67 27.30
CA THR A 3 18.83 -35.27 27.53
C THR A 3 17.71 -34.87 26.56
N HIS A 4 16.50 -34.66 27.09
CA HIS A 4 15.44 -34.00 26.34
C HIS A 4 15.78 -32.51 26.23
N GLN A 5 15.91 -31.99 25.01
CA GLN A 5 15.87 -30.55 24.77
C GLN A 5 14.41 -30.15 24.55
N GLU A 6 13.90 -29.27 25.42
CA GLU A 6 12.64 -28.57 25.20
C GLU A 6 12.80 -27.65 23.99
N GLU A 7 12.03 -27.92 22.94
CA GLU A 7 11.90 -27.05 21.79
C GLU A 7 11.10 -25.81 22.21
N GLN A 8 11.84 -24.73 22.47
CA GLN A 8 11.28 -23.45 22.89
C GLN A 8 10.51 -22.85 21.71
N THR A 9 9.18 -23.05 21.68
CA THR A 9 8.30 -22.45 20.68
C THR A 9 8.33 -20.94 20.86
N LYS A 10 9.10 -20.26 19.99
CA LYS A 10 9.16 -18.79 19.95
C LYS A 10 7.74 -18.29 19.68
N PRO A 11 7.21 -17.31 20.43
CA PRO A 11 5.92 -16.72 20.11
C PRO A 11 6.00 -16.16 18.69
N ILE A 12 5.13 -16.66 17.81
CA ILE A 12 4.91 -16.10 16.49
C ILE A 12 4.23 -14.75 16.75
N THR A 13 5.03 -13.70 16.84
CA THR A 13 4.52 -12.34 16.78
C THR A 13 3.77 -12.23 15.46
N ALA A 14 2.46 -12.02 15.50
CA ALA A 14 1.69 -11.71 14.30
C ALA A 14 2.41 -10.54 13.58
N PRO A 15 2.59 -10.59 12.25
CA PRO A 15 3.18 -9.46 11.55
C PRO A 15 2.29 -8.24 11.79
N ALA A 16 2.90 -7.13 12.16
CA ALA A 16 2.17 -5.90 12.42
C ALA A 16 1.56 -5.39 11.11
N ASP A 17 0.25 -5.18 11.09
CA ASP A 17 -0.40 -4.31 10.12
C ASP A 17 0.22 -2.92 10.27
N GLY A 18 0.73 -2.36 9.19
CA GLY A 18 1.30 -1.01 9.17
C GLY A 18 0.35 0.00 8.55
N ILE A 19 0.43 1.25 9.00
CA ILE A 19 -0.27 2.40 8.39
C ILE A 19 0.79 3.42 7.98
N GLU A 20 0.76 3.82 6.72
CA GLU A 20 1.54 4.95 6.21
C GLU A 20 0.61 6.07 5.76
N LEU A 21 0.97 7.32 6.07
CA LEU A 21 0.27 8.51 5.57
C LEU A 21 1.12 9.17 4.50
N SER A 22 0.49 9.58 3.40
CA SER A 22 1.16 10.40 2.39
C SER A 22 1.49 11.78 2.97
N GLU A 23 2.75 12.20 2.91
CA GLU A 23 3.17 13.53 3.39
C GLU A 23 3.21 14.59 2.29
N THR A 24 3.22 14.18 1.01
CA THR A 24 3.33 15.10 -0.12
C THR A 24 2.03 15.12 -0.93
N ILE A 25 1.40 16.30 -0.96
CA ILE A 25 0.36 16.65 -1.95
C ILE A 25 1.04 17.55 -2.96
N ARG A 26 1.30 17.05 -4.17
CA ARG A 26 1.67 17.94 -5.28
C ARG A 26 0.39 18.47 -5.89
N ASP A 27 0.00 19.66 -5.46
CA ASP A 27 -1.09 20.39 -6.11
C ASP A 27 -0.58 20.86 -7.49
N LEU A 28 -1.03 20.22 -8.56
CA LEU A 28 -0.59 20.52 -9.94
C LEU A 28 -1.30 21.74 -10.55
N GLY A 29 -1.96 22.57 -9.74
CA GLY A 29 -2.72 23.75 -10.18
C GLY A 29 -4.24 23.51 -10.13
N ASP A 30 -5.02 24.45 -10.65
CA ASP A 30 -6.50 24.43 -10.61
C ASP A 30 -7.06 23.01 -10.73
N ARG A 31 -7.77 22.54 -9.68
CA ARG A 31 -8.32 21.17 -9.52
C ARG A 31 -9.28 20.72 -10.63
N HIS A 32 -9.45 21.54 -11.66
CA HIS A 32 -10.24 21.31 -12.86
C HIS A 32 -9.46 20.46 -13.88
N GLY A 33 -9.21 19.20 -13.54
CA GLY A 33 -8.89 18.16 -14.53
C GLY A 33 -7.52 17.48 -14.42
N SER A 34 -6.62 17.94 -13.54
CA SER A 34 -5.34 17.27 -13.30
C SER A 34 -5.45 16.21 -12.20
N PRO A 35 -4.75 15.07 -12.30
CA PRO A 35 -4.67 14.08 -11.22
C PRO A 35 -3.97 14.63 -9.96
N ILE A 36 -4.29 14.05 -8.80
CA ILE A 36 -3.57 14.28 -7.54
C ILE A 36 -2.54 13.16 -7.36
N GLU A 37 -1.30 13.54 -7.06
CA GLU A 37 -0.20 12.62 -6.78
C GLU A 37 0.05 12.53 -5.27
N PHE A 38 -0.01 11.32 -4.72
CA PHE A 38 0.37 11.01 -3.33
C PHE A 38 1.61 10.13 -3.32
N ASP A 39 2.72 10.68 -2.84
CA ASP A 39 3.96 9.94 -2.62
C ASP A 39 3.95 9.24 -1.26
N PHE A 40 4.30 7.96 -1.25
CA PHE A 40 4.50 7.15 -0.05
C PHE A 40 5.97 6.74 0.05
N ASN A 41 6.66 7.30 1.04
CA ASN A 41 8.10 7.12 1.23
C ASN A 41 8.41 5.78 1.91
N GLY A 42 8.69 4.75 1.11
CA GLY A 42 9.12 3.44 1.61
C GLY A 42 10.60 3.37 2.02
N PRO A 43 11.13 2.17 2.32
CA PRO A 43 10.49 0.87 2.15
C PRO A 43 9.52 0.51 3.29
N PHE A 44 8.44 -0.20 2.93
CA PHE A 44 7.44 -0.73 3.86
C PHE A 44 7.69 -2.22 4.11
N PHE A 45 7.43 -2.67 5.33
CA PHE A 45 7.63 -4.05 5.74
C PHE A 45 6.38 -4.58 6.44
N ALA A 46 5.89 -5.73 5.97
CA ALA A 46 4.84 -6.49 6.63
C ALA A 46 5.27 -7.95 6.62
N GLY A 47 5.48 -8.53 7.81
CA GLY A 47 5.99 -9.89 7.94
C GLY A 47 7.25 -10.13 7.10
N HIS A 48 7.14 -11.06 6.14
CA HIS A 48 8.22 -11.43 5.24
C HIS A 48 8.27 -10.61 3.96
N CYS A 49 7.25 -9.80 3.70
CA CYS A 49 7.16 -8.95 2.53
C CYS A 49 7.83 -7.59 2.73
N LYS A 50 8.41 -7.06 1.66
CA LYS A 50 8.92 -5.70 1.57
C LYS A 50 8.39 -5.04 0.29
N LEU A 51 7.90 -3.81 0.44
CA LEU A 51 7.50 -2.92 -0.65
C LEU A 51 8.45 -1.73 -0.71
N ALA A 52 8.85 -1.31 -1.90
CA ALA A 52 9.54 -0.03 -2.09
C ALA A 52 8.59 1.16 -1.90
N ALA A 53 9.13 2.36 -2.03
CA ALA A 53 8.31 3.56 -2.18
C ALA A 53 7.35 3.42 -3.38
N GLY A 54 6.24 4.13 -3.33
CA GLY A 54 5.25 4.12 -4.40
C GLY A 54 4.43 5.39 -4.45
N VAL A 55 3.65 5.50 -5.50
CA VAL A 55 2.85 6.67 -5.86
C VAL A 55 1.43 6.23 -6.13
N LEU A 56 0.46 6.89 -5.47
CA LEU A 56 -0.95 6.79 -5.81
C LEU A 56 -1.33 8.02 -6.66
N LEU A 57 -1.75 7.78 -7.90
CA LEU A 57 -2.35 8.81 -8.76
C LEU A 57 -3.88 8.71 -8.67
N VAL A 58 -4.53 9.80 -8.30
CA VAL A 58 -5.99 9.89 -8.16
C VAL A 58 -6.53 10.79 -9.27
N PHE A 59 -7.51 10.34 -10.03
CA PHE A 59 -8.02 11.03 -11.21
C PHE A 59 -9.42 11.64 -10.97
N PRO A 60 -9.75 12.77 -11.62
CA PRO A 60 -11.04 13.48 -11.43
C PRO A 60 -12.29 12.69 -11.79
N ASP A 61 -12.17 11.66 -12.63
CA ASP A 61 -13.26 10.80 -13.10
C ASP A 61 -13.58 9.64 -12.14
N GLY A 62 -12.87 9.55 -11.00
CA GLY A 62 -13.15 8.58 -9.95
C GLY A 62 -12.35 7.28 -10.05
N HIS A 63 -11.26 7.24 -10.83
CA HIS A 63 -10.29 6.14 -10.75
C HIS A 63 -8.98 6.57 -10.07
N ALA A 64 -8.25 5.61 -9.51
CA ALA A 64 -6.91 5.81 -8.99
C ALA A 64 -5.99 4.62 -9.34
N THR A 65 -4.70 4.89 -9.53
CA THR A 65 -3.69 3.90 -9.93
C THR A 65 -2.50 3.94 -8.99
N TRP A 66 -1.96 2.78 -8.64
CA TRP A 66 -0.81 2.63 -7.77
C TRP A 66 0.42 2.13 -8.53
N PHE A 67 1.54 2.83 -8.34
CA PHE A 67 2.83 2.50 -8.92
C PHE A 67 3.83 2.26 -7.80
N THR A 68 4.55 1.16 -7.86
CA THR A 68 5.71 0.96 -7.00
C THR A 68 6.78 0.27 -7.81
N ARG A 69 8.04 0.47 -7.41
CA ARG A 69 9.13 -0.21 -8.09
C ARG A 69 9.15 -1.66 -7.66
N ASP A 70 9.43 -1.94 -6.40
CA ASP A 70 9.85 -3.28 -6.02
C ASP A 70 8.94 -3.87 -4.95
N VAL A 71 8.47 -5.09 -5.19
CA VAL A 71 7.85 -5.94 -4.16
C VAL A 71 8.60 -7.26 -4.04
N MET A 72 8.84 -7.73 -2.82
CA MET A 72 9.53 -8.98 -2.55
C MET A 72 8.99 -9.68 -1.30
N SER A 73 9.07 -11.01 -1.24
CA SER A 73 8.98 -11.79 0.00
C SER A 73 10.29 -12.52 0.29
N THR A 74 10.60 -12.67 1.57
CA THR A 74 11.77 -13.41 2.08
C THR A 74 11.47 -14.85 2.50
N ALA A 75 10.20 -15.27 2.57
CA ALA A 75 9.81 -16.57 3.12
C ALA A 75 9.01 -17.47 2.17
N GLY A 76 8.54 -16.99 1.02
CA GLY A 76 7.90 -17.84 0.02
C GLY A 76 6.68 -17.21 -0.66
N ASP A 77 5.62 -17.99 -0.81
CA ASP A 77 4.39 -17.70 -1.56
C ASP A 77 3.45 -16.72 -0.80
N ASP A 78 3.97 -15.53 -0.52
CA ASP A 78 3.21 -14.44 0.11
C ASP A 78 2.65 -13.49 -0.94
N SER A 79 1.80 -12.55 -0.53
CA SER A 79 1.37 -11.43 -1.37
C SER A 79 1.32 -10.16 -0.54
N TRP A 80 1.80 -9.05 -1.11
CA TRP A 80 1.62 -7.75 -0.50
C TRP A 80 0.22 -7.24 -0.76
N LEU A 81 -0.42 -6.69 0.26
CA LEU A 81 -1.76 -6.16 0.17
C LEU A 81 -1.77 -4.74 0.75
N ALA A 82 -2.20 -3.76 -0.06
CA ALA A 82 -2.34 -2.36 0.31
C ALA A 82 -3.82 -1.95 0.26
N THR A 83 -4.31 -1.29 1.31
CA THR A 83 -5.66 -0.72 1.37
C THR A 83 -5.56 0.78 1.53
N PHE A 84 -6.17 1.52 0.60
CA PHE A 84 -6.15 2.97 0.56
C PHE A 84 -7.41 3.60 1.15
N GLU A 85 -7.21 4.74 1.80
CA GLU A 85 -8.26 5.62 2.31
C GLU A 85 -7.90 7.06 1.98
N LEU A 86 -8.90 7.83 1.53
CA LEU A 86 -8.79 9.21 1.08
C LEU A 86 -9.47 10.13 2.09
N PHE A 87 -8.81 11.23 2.44
CA PHE A 87 -9.25 12.18 3.45
C PHE A 87 -9.29 13.59 2.91
N ASP A 88 -10.11 14.44 3.53
CA ASP A 88 -10.04 15.88 3.34
C ASP A 88 -8.90 16.55 4.14
N ASP A 89 -8.81 17.87 4.02
CA ASP A 89 -7.85 18.73 4.72
C ASP A 89 -8.07 18.77 6.23
N HIS A 90 -9.26 18.41 6.71
CA HIS A 90 -9.62 18.33 8.14
C HIS A 90 -9.39 16.94 8.76
N GLY A 91 -9.22 15.90 7.93
CA GLY A 91 -8.91 14.54 8.35
C GLY A 91 -10.12 13.64 8.36
N VAL A 92 -11.20 14.07 7.73
CA VAL A 92 -12.41 13.28 7.56
C VAL A 92 -12.19 12.30 6.41
N SER A 93 -12.43 11.01 6.68
CA SER A 93 -12.43 9.97 5.65
C SER A 93 -13.55 10.25 4.64
N LEU A 94 -13.16 10.49 3.39
CA LEU A 94 -14.06 10.66 2.25
C LEU A 94 -14.41 9.32 1.59
N TRP A 95 -13.44 8.41 1.53
CA TRP A 95 -13.59 7.09 0.92
C TRP A 95 -12.52 6.13 1.43
N ARG A 96 -12.90 4.85 1.61
CA ARG A 96 -12.02 3.76 2.06
C ARG A 96 -12.36 2.48 1.30
N PHE A 97 -11.51 1.46 1.48
CA PHE A 97 -11.62 0.09 0.92
C PHE A 97 -11.01 -0.14 -0.45
N GLY A 98 -10.22 0.80 -0.97
CA GLY A 98 -9.43 0.56 -2.18
C GLY A 98 -8.32 -0.43 -1.93
N ARG A 99 -8.52 -1.73 -2.21
CA ARG A 99 -7.50 -2.76 -1.97
C ARG A 99 -6.79 -3.16 -3.25
N ILE A 100 -5.47 -3.21 -3.18
CA ILE A 100 -4.58 -3.68 -4.23
C ILE A 100 -3.75 -4.83 -3.66
N SER A 101 -3.62 -5.90 -4.45
CA SER A 101 -2.79 -7.06 -4.13
C SER A 101 -1.67 -7.20 -5.15
N SER A 102 -0.44 -7.47 -4.70
CA SER A 102 0.60 -7.95 -5.59
C SER A 102 0.23 -9.34 -6.14
N PRO A 103 0.83 -9.77 -7.25
CA PRO A 103 0.91 -11.19 -7.59
C PRO A 103 1.56 -11.99 -6.45
N SER A 104 1.43 -13.32 -6.50
CA SER A 104 2.14 -14.19 -5.57
C SER A 104 3.65 -13.98 -5.68
N LEU A 105 4.32 -13.85 -4.55
CA LEU A 105 5.76 -13.60 -4.44
C LEU A 105 6.55 -14.92 -4.33
N SER A 106 5.96 -16.02 -4.82
CA SER A 106 6.53 -17.37 -4.80
C SER A 106 7.90 -17.44 -5.50
N PRO A 107 8.86 -18.23 -4.98
CA PRO A 107 10.20 -18.38 -5.56
C PRO A 107 10.18 -18.84 -7.04
N PRO A 108 11.20 -18.48 -7.85
CA PRO A 108 12.50 -17.93 -7.45
C PRO A 108 12.48 -16.39 -7.36
N PHE A 109 13.10 -15.87 -6.30
CA PHE A 109 13.13 -14.45 -5.92
C PHE A 109 13.58 -13.54 -7.06
N ALA A 110 12.61 -12.92 -7.73
CA ALA A 110 12.84 -11.66 -8.40
C ALA A 110 12.20 -10.58 -7.54
N VAL A 111 12.94 -9.51 -7.31
CA VAL A 111 12.31 -8.21 -7.12
C VAL A 111 11.44 -8.00 -8.35
N ILE A 112 10.12 -8.12 -8.20
CA ILE A 112 9.22 -7.90 -9.32
C ILE A 112 8.98 -6.41 -9.40
N THR A 113 9.24 -5.83 -10.58
CA THR A 113 8.73 -4.50 -10.84
C THR A 113 7.22 -4.57 -10.89
N TRP A 114 6.55 -4.00 -9.89
CA TRP A 114 5.11 -4.13 -9.74
C TRP A 114 4.41 -2.80 -10.01
N ASP A 115 4.11 -2.59 -11.29
CA ASP A 115 3.13 -1.59 -11.68
C ASP A 115 1.74 -2.21 -11.54
N SER A 116 0.98 -1.76 -10.53
CA SER A 116 -0.39 -2.23 -10.39
C SER A 116 -1.26 -1.50 -11.40
N GLU A 117 -1.64 -2.20 -12.46
CA GLU A 117 -2.69 -1.72 -13.37
C GLU A 117 -4.09 -1.80 -12.74
N ASN A 118 -4.20 -2.24 -11.49
CA ASN A 118 -5.48 -2.26 -10.78
C ASN A 118 -5.96 -0.84 -10.53
N GLN A 119 -7.02 -0.48 -11.23
CA GLN A 119 -7.72 0.77 -11.04
C GLN A 119 -8.64 0.62 -9.82
N LEU A 120 -8.45 1.50 -8.84
CA LEU A 120 -9.37 1.67 -7.73
C LEU A 120 -10.46 2.66 -8.14
N PHE A 121 -11.72 2.36 -7.82
CA PHE A 121 -12.84 3.23 -8.15
C PHE A 121 -13.44 3.85 -6.90
N PHE A 122 -13.67 5.17 -6.95
CA PHE A 122 -14.32 5.94 -5.90
C PHE A 122 -15.33 6.93 -6.51
N PRO A 123 -16.27 7.47 -5.73
CA PRO A 123 -17.23 8.44 -6.26
C PRO A 123 -16.53 9.73 -6.69
N SER A 124 -16.54 10.04 -7.99
CA SER A 124 -15.80 11.19 -8.57
C SER A 124 -16.13 12.54 -7.93
N PHE A 125 -17.34 12.72 -7.39
CA PHE A 125 -17.73 13.96 -6.72
C PHE A 125 -16.90 14.30 -5.47
N ILE A 126 -16.20 13.33 -4.86
CA ILE A 126 -15.32 13.60 -3.71
C ILE A 126 -13.96 14.16 -4.15
N PHE A 127 -13.58 13.99 -5.42
CA PHE A 127 -12.26 14.34 -5.93
C PHE A 127 -11.79 15.75 -5.53
N PRO A 128 -12.60 16.81 -5.69
CA PRO A 128 -12.18 18.16 -5.32
C PRO A 128 -11.91 18.34 -3.83
N SER A 129 -12.36 17.43 -2.96
CA SER A 129 -12.19 17.48 -1.51
C SER A 129 -11.01 16.64 -1.01
N ILE A 130 -10.42 15.79 -1.85
CA ILE A 130 -9.31 14.94 -1.44
C ILE A 130 -8.09 15.81 -1.17
N ALA A 131 -7.54 15.67 0.03
CA ALA A 131 -6.30 16.31 0.44
C ALA A 131 -5.24 15.31 0.89
N ARG A 132 -5.60 14.13 1.41
CA ARG A 132 -4.61 13.15 1.90
C ARG A 132 -5.00 11.73 1.52
N ALA A 133 -4.01 10.85 1.46
CA ALA A 133 -4.20 9.42 1.36
C ALA A 133 -3.48 8.70 2.51
N SER A 134 -4.05 7.60 2.99
CA SER A 134 -3.36 6.63 3.83
C SER A 134 -3.30 5.29 3.12
N MET A 135 -2.29 4.50 3.49
CA MET A 135 -2.11 3.12 3.06
C MET A 135 -1.99 2.25 4.29
N THR A 136 -2.94 1.35 4.51
CA THR A 136 -2.81 0.24 5.45
C THR A 136 -2.34 -0.99 4.71
N TYR A 137 -1.34 -1.70 5.21
CA TYR A 137 -0.71 -2.80 4.47
C TYR A 137 -0.45 -4.06 5.30
N HIS A 138 -0.46 -5.19 4.60
CA HIS A 138 -0.25 -6.53 5.15
C HIS A 138 0.48 -7.46 4.17
N CYS A 139 0.97 -8.54 4.75
CA CYS A 139 1.52 -9.76 4.18
C CYS A 139 0.91 -10.89 5.05
#